data_AF-A0A8T7BPX3-F1
#
_entry.id   AF-A0A8T7BPX3-F1
#
_cell.length_a   1.000
_cell.length_b   1.000
_cell.length_c   1.000
_cell.angle_alpha   90.00
_cell.angle_beta   90.00
_cell.angle_gamma   90.00
#
_symmetry.space_group_name_H-M   'P 1'
#
loop_
_entity.id
_entity.type
_entity.pdbx_description
1 polymer ?
#
loop_
_entity_poly.entity_id
_entity_poly.type
_entity_poly.pdbx_seq_one_letter_code
_entity_poly.pdbx_strand_id
1 'polypeptide(L)'
;MKLLKCTLLIISLVFIISCEKQQEVQEEDIFETVSISHRDISITVEAAGVIEPETTVEVKSKASGEILVLNAEIGDKIDEGTLLVQIDKRTPRNSVDQAQADLEAAIARRQIALTQLNRTKSLLDRGVIT
;
A
#
# COMPACT_ATOMS: atom_id res chain seq x y z
N MET A 1 95.92 -26.61 57.78
CA MET A 1 96.20 -25.98 56.46
C MET A 1 95.53 -26.69 55.26
N LYS A 2 94.45 -27.44 55.50
CA LYS A 2 93.64 -28.14 54.48
C LYS A 2 92.25 -27.50 54.26
N LEU A 3 91.90 -26.40 54.95
CA LEU A 3 90.57 -25.76 54.84
C LEU A 3 90.55 -24.46 54.01
N LEU A 4 91.69 -23.77 53.82
CA LEU A 4 91.73 -22.44 53.18
C LEU A 4 91.84 -22.49 51.64
N LYS A 5 92.33 -23.61 51.08
CA LYS A 5 92.41 -23.83 49.62
C LYS A 5 91.11 -24.37 49.02
N CYS A 6 90.31 -25.11 49.81
CA CYS A 6 88.98 -25.55 49.38
C CYS A 6 87.97 -24.39 49.34
N THR A 7 88.02 -23.45 50.29
CA THR A 7 87.12 -22.29 50.29
C THR A 7 87.39 -21.35 49.11
N LEU A 8 88.66 -21.13 48.74
CA LEU A 8 89.01 -20.28 47.59
C LEU A 8 88.63 -20.92 46.24
N LEU A 9 88.71 -22.25 46.12
CA LEU A 9 88.35 -22.99 44.90
C LEU A 9 86.83 -23.09 44.73
N ILE A 10 86.08 -23.17 45.84
CA ILE A 10 84.61 -23.13 45.82
C ILE A 10 84.11 -21.74 45.38
N ILE A 11 84.74 -20.65 45.85
CA ILE A 11 84.34 -19.28 45.47
C ILE A 11 84.62 -18.99 43.98
N SER A 12 85.71 -19.52 43.43
CA SER A 12 86.01 -19.44 41.99
C SER A 12 85.02 -20.25 41.14
N LEU A 13 84.50 -21.36 41.65
CA LEU A 13 83.52 -22.19 40.93
C LEU A 13 82.13 -21.54 40.93
N VAL A 14 81.77 -20.82 42.01
CA VAL A 14 80.50 -20.09 42.12
C VAL A 14 80.42 -18.93 41.12
N PHE A 15 81.55 -18.26 40.81
CA PHE A 15 81.57 -17.13 39.87
C PHE A 15 81.37 -17.53 38.40
N ILE A 16 81.67 -18.78 38.03
CA ILE A 16 81.48 -19.29 36.66
C ILE A 16 80.02 -19.75 36.45
N ILE A 17 79.31 -20.15 37.52
CA ILE A 17 77.90 -20.54 37.47
C ILE A 17 76.99 -19.31 37.33
N SER A 18 77.42 -18.13 37.77
CA SER A 18 76.63 -16.88 37.68
C SER A 18 76.60 -16.20 36.30
N CYS A 19 77.22 -16.78 35.26
CA CYS A 19 77.03 -16.34 33.88
C CYS A 19 75.94 -17.21 33.21
N GLU A 20 74.75 -17.18 33.78
CA GLU A 20 73.58 -17.80 33.18
C GLU A 20 72.96 -16.77 32.24
N LYS A 21 73.17 -17.02 30.94
CA LYS A 21 72.66 -16.25 29.82
C LYS A 21 71.15 -16.09 29.97
N GLN A 22 70.72 -14.88 30.29
CA GLN A 22 69.33 -14.51 30.45
C GLN A 22 68.62 -14.72 29.11
N GLN A 23 67.96 -15.86 28.99
CA GLN A 23 67.16 -16.22 27.85
C GLN A 23 65.90 -15.34 27.92
N GLU A 24 65.76 -14.44 26.96
CA GLU A 24 64.51 -13.71 26.69
C GLU A 24 63.40 -14.76 26.55
N VAL A 25 62.61 -14.91 27.61
CA VAL A 25 61.32 -15.59 27.52
C VAL A 25 60.44 -14.60 26.79
N GLN A 26 60.31 -14.78 25.48
CA GLN A 26 59.17 -14.23 24.76
C GLN A 26 57.94 -14.84 25.44
N GLU A 27 57.21 -14.01 26.18
CA GLU A 27 55.81 -14.29 26.49
C GLU A 27 55.11 -14.41 25.14
N GLU A 28 55.04 -15.65 24.65
CA GLU A 28 54.11 -15.97 23.59
C GLU A 28 52.72 -15.78 24.21
N ASP A 29 52.14 -14.61 23.95
CA ASP A 29 50.75 -14.34 24.26
C ASP A 29 49.91 -15.49 23.69
N ILE A 30 49.38 -16.32 24.59
CA ILE A 30 48.63 -17.51 24.22
C ILE A 30 47.24 -17.05 23.78
N PHE A 31 47.11 -16.77 22.49
CA PHE A 31 45.82 -16.39 21.90
C PHE A 31 45.02 -17.63 21.54
N GLU A 32 43.79 -17.71 22.05
CA GLU A 32 42.81 -18.69 21.58
C GLU A 32 42.41 -18.33 20.14
N THR A 33 42.79 -19.17 19.19
CA THR A 33 42.46 -18.99 17.76
C THR A 33 41.39 -19.98 17.35
N VAL A 34 40.50 -19.55 16.43
CA VAL A 34 39.46 -20.41 15.85
C VAL A 34 39.62 -20.50 14.35
N SER A 35 39.42 -21.70 13.79
CA SER A 35 39.48 -21.94 12.34
C SER A 35 38.24 -21.36 11.64
N ILE A 36 38.46 -20.58 10.57
CA ILE A 36 37.38 -20.02 9.75
C ILE A 36 36.65 -21.12 8.98
N SER A 37 35.32 -21.08 9.01
CA SER A 37 34.45 -21.91 8.18
C SER A 37 33.33 -21.05 7.57
N HIS A 38 32.98 -21.37 6.33
CA HIS A 38 31.81 -20.78 5.68
C HIS A 38 30.56 -21.49 6.17
N ARG A 39 29.61 -20.72 6.66
CA ARG A 39 28.26 -21.18 7.02
C ARG A 39 27.24 -20.17 6.52
N ASP A 40 26.08 -20.68 6.14
CA ASP A 40 24.97 -19.83 5.78
C ASP A 40 24.34 -19.26 7.05
N ILE A 41 24.16 -17.94 7.09
CA ILE A 41 23.48 -17.24 8.17
C ILE A 41 22.14 -16.80 7.62
N SER A 42 21.07 -17.47 8.06
CA SER A 42 19.71 -17.08 7.72
C SER A 42 19.18 -16.13 8.78
N ILE A 43 19.00 -14.86 8.42
CA ILE A 43 18.37 -13.85 9.27
C ILE A 43 16.89 -13.82 8.89
N THR A 44 16.03 -14.28 9.79
CA THR A 44 14.58 -14.15 9.61
C THR A 44 14.17 -12.81 10.21
N VAL A 45 13.60 -11.94 9.38
CA VAL A 45 13.04 -10.65 9.82
C VAL A 45 11.53 -10.80 9.85
N GLU A 46 10.95 -10.69 11.04
CA GLU A 46 9.51 -10.69 11.23
C GLU A 46 9.01 -9.24 11.25
N ALA A 47 8.04 -8.94 10.39
CA ALA A 47 7.37 -7.65 10.37
C ALA A 47 5.88 -7.90 10.58
N ALA A 48 5.32 -7.23 11.59
CA ALA A 48 3.88 -7.20 11.80
C ALA A 48 3.27 -6.11 10.92
N GLY A 49 2.19 -6.44 10.22
CA GLY A 49 1.40 -5.52 9.41
C GLY A 49 -0.08 -5.81 9.59
N VAL A 50 -0.91 -4.80 9.29
CA VAL A 50 -2.37 -4.94 9.30
C VAL A 50 -2.84 -5.15 7.86
N ILE A 51 -3.79 -6.06 7.65
CA ILE A 51 -4.42 -6.27 6.35
C ILE A 51 -5.55 -5.24 6.23
N GLU A 52 -5.49 -4.43 5.18
CA GLU A 52 -6.53 -3.46 4.85
C GLU A 52 -7.13 -3.77 3.47
N PRO A 53 -8.42 -3.48 3.26
CA PRO A 53 -9.04 -3.60 1.94
C PRO A 53 -8.42 -2.60 0.96
N GLU A 54 -8.08 -3.06 -0.24
CA GLU A 54 -7.55 -2.20 -1.31
C GLU A 54 -8.53 -1.08 -1.68
N THR A 55 -9.84 -1.37 -1.66
CA THR A 55 -10.90 -0.40 -1.96
C THR A 55 -12.08 -0.62 -1.04
N THR A 56 -12.55 0.47 -0.42
CA THR A 56 -13.77 0.49 0.38
C THR A 56 -14.75 1.47 -0.26
N VAL A 57 -15.97 1.00 -0.55
CA VAL A 57 -17.02 1.83 -1.16
C VAL A 57 -18.24 1.84 -0.26
N GLU A 58 -18.75 3.03 0.03
CA GLU A 58 -20.01 3.20 0.75
C GLU A 58 -21.17 3.28 -0.24
N VAL A 59 -22.08 2.30 -0.22
CA VAL A 59 -23.22 2.24 -1.13
C VAL A 59 -24.39 3.02 -0.53
N LYS A 60 -24.76 4.15 -1.16
CA LYS A 60 -25.92 4.97 -0.78
C LYS A 60 -26.94 5.03 -1.91
N SER A 61 -28.22 5.13 -1.55
CA SER A 61 -29.26 5.36 -2.54
C SER A 61 -29.15 6.76 -3.14
N LYS A 62 -29.27 6.84 -4.47
CA LYS A 62 -29.38 8.12 -5.21
C LYS A 62 -30.80 8.69 -5.21
N ALA A 63 -31.80 7.87 -4.92
CA ALA A 63 -33.21 8.26 -4.92
C ALA A 63 -33.83 8.00 -3.55
N SER A 64 -34.67 8.93 -3.10
CA SER A 64 -35.44 8.77 -1.87
C SER A 64 -36.68 7.93 -2.14
N GLY A 65 -37.01 7.04 -1.21
CA GLY A 65 -38.21 6.21 -1.29
C GLY A 65 -38.21 5.11 -0.22
N GLU A 66 -39.32 4.40 -0.14
CA GLU A 66 -39.45 3.22 0.72
C GLU A 66 -38.74 2.01 0.10
N ILE A 67 -38.13 1.18 0.95
CA ILE A 67 -37.53 -0.09 0.52
C ILE A 67 -38.65 -1.09 0.29
N LEU A 68 -38.80 -1.56 -0.95
CA LEU A 68 -39.75 -2.60 -1.33
C LEU A 68 -39.18 -4.00 -1.13
N VAL A 69 -37.90 -4.19 -1.46
CA VAL A 69 -37.22 -5.49 -1.37
C VAL A 69 -35.76 -5.27 -0.97
N LEU A 70 -35.27 -6.13 -0.07
CA LEU A 70 -33.87 -6.26 0.30
C LEU A 70 -33.38 -7.64 -0.16
N ASN A 71 -32.40 -7.67 -1.06
CA ASN A 71 -31.94 -8.89 -1.72
C ASN A 71 -30.59 -9.40 -1.20
N ALA A 72 -29.89 -8.61 -0.39
CA ALA A 72 -28.55 -8.93 0.09
C ALA A 72 -28.53 -8.96 1.61
N GLU A 73 -27.79 -9.92 2.16
CA GLU A 73 -27.56 -10.08 3.59
C GLU A 73 -26.14 -9.69 3.98
N ILE A 74 -25.94 -9.47 5.28
CA ILE A 74 -24.63 -9.08 5.82
C ILE A 74 -23.68 -10.27 5.71
N GLY A 75 -22.57 -10.08 5.00
CA GLY A 75 -21.56 -11.11 4.78
C GLY A 75 -21.60 -11.75 3.40
N ASP A 76 -22.61 -11.41 2.57
CA ASP A 76 -22.68 -11.90 1.20
C ASP A 76 -21.56 -11.33 0.33
N LYS A 77 -21.03 -12.19 -0.55
CA LYS A 77 -20.13 -11.78 -1.62
C LYS A 77 -20.97 -11.32 -2.81
N ILE A 78 -20.77 -10.07 -3.22
CA ILE A 78 -21.53 -9.43 -4.29
C ILE A 78 -20.62 -9.04 -5.45
N ASP A 79 -21.11 -9.20 -6.67
CA ASP A 79 -20.44 -8.75 -7.88
C ASP A 79 -21.00 -7.39 -8.34
N GLU A 80 -20.26 -6.69 -9.19
CA GLU A 80 -20.70 -5.41 -9.75
C GLU A 80 -22.03 -5.56 -10.51
N GLY A 81 -22.95 -4.62 -10.29
CA GLY A 81 -24.27 -4.61 -10.93
C GLY A 81 -25.33 -5.45 -10.21
N THR A 82 -24.98 -6.15 -9.13
CA THR A 82 -25.94 -6.90 -8.32
C THR A 82 -27.00 -5.98 -7.72
N LEU A 83 -28.28 -6.34 -7.90
CA LEU A 83 -29.40 -5.60 -7.30
C LEU A 83 -29.49 -5.92 -5.80
N LEU A 84 -29.02 -4.99 -4.96
CA LEU A 84 -29.05 -5.14 -3.50
C LEU A 84 -30.40 -4.76 -2.90
N VAL A 85 -31.00 -3.67 -3.37
CA VAL A 85 -32.22 -3.09 -2.80
C VAL A 85 -33.12 -2.56 -3.91
N GLN A 86 -34.41 -2.85 -3.82
CA GLN A 86 -35.42 -2.22 -4.66
C GLN A 86 -36.17 -1.16 -3.85
N ILE A 87 -36.09 0.09 -4.30
CA ILE A 87 -36.77 1.24 -3.69
C ILE A 87 -37.97 1.64 -4.55
N ASP A 88 -39.04 2.15 -3.95
CA ASP A 88 -40.19 2.69 -4.68
C ASP A 88 -39.74 3.84 -5.61
N LYS A 89 -40.03 3.69 -6.90
CA LYS A 89 -39.61 4.60 -7.97
C LYS A 89 -40.72 5.53 -8.45
N ARG A 90 -41.90 5.57 -7.81
CA ARG A 90 -43.04 6.37 -8.29
C ARG A 90 -42.70 7.85 -8.47
N THR A 91 -42.09 8.48 -7.46
CA THR A 91 -41.71 9.89 -7.52
C THR A 91 -40.70 10.20 -8.63
N PRO A 92 -39.53 9.53 -8.72
CA PRO A 92 -38.59 9.79 -9.80
C PRO A 92 -39.17 9.44 -11.18
N ARG A 93 -40.01 8.41 -11.29
CA ARG A 93 -40.67 8.06 -12.55
C ARG A 93 -41.63 9.14 -13.03
N ASN A 94 -42.48 9.65 -12.13
CA ASN A 94 -43.36 10.77 -12.45
C ASN A 94 -42.57 12.02 -12.90
N SER A 95 -41.41 12.27 -12.30
CA SER A 95 -40.54 13.38 -12.72
C SER A 95 -39.98 13.18 -14.14
N VAL A 96 -39.61 11.96 -14.50
CA VAL A 96 -39.15 11.63 -15.87
C VAL A 96 -40.30 11.77 -16.86
N ASP A 97 -41.48 11.25 -16.52
CA ASP A 97 -42.67 11.32 -17.38
C ASP A 97 -43.09 12.77 -17.63
N GLN A 98 -43.04 13.63 -16.60
CA GLN A 98 -43.31 15.06 -16.74
C GLN A 98 -42.28 15.75 -17.65
N ALA A 99 -40.99 15.49 -17.45
CA ALA A 99 -39.93 16.06 -18.29
C ALA A 99 -40.06 15.62 -19.75
N GLN A 100 -40.47 14.38 -19.99
CA GLN A 100 -40.74 13.85 -21.33
C GLN A 100 -41.93 14.56 -22.00
N ALA A 101 -43.02 14.78 -21.26
CA ALA A 101 -44.17 15.52 -21.76
C ALA A 101 -43.80 16.99 -22.09
N ASP A 102 -42.98 17.63 -21.24
CA ASP A 102 -42.51 18.99 -21.47
C ASP A 102 -41.63 19.08 -22.73
N LEU A 103 -40.78 18.07 -22.95
CA LEU A 103 -39.97 17.94 -24.16
C LEU A 103 -40.83 17.82 -25.42
N GLU A 104 -41.85 16.95 -25.39
CA GLU A 104 -42.78 16.77 -26.52
C GLU A 104 -43.55 18.06 -26.83
N ALA A 105 -44.02 18.76 -25.79
CA ALA A 105 -44.67 20.05 -25.96
C ALA A 105 -43.71 21.10 -26.56
N ALA A 106 -42.44 21.11 -26.16
CA ALA A 106 -41.43 22.01 -26.72
C ALA A 106 -41.15 21.69 -28.20
N ILE A 107 -41.06 20.42 -28.56
CA ILE A 107 -40.89 19.96 -29.95
C ILE A 107 -42.09 20.41 -30.81
N ALA A 108 -43.32 20.23 -30.32
CA ALA A 108 -44.52 20.66 -31.03
C ALA A 108 -44.53 22.18 -31.25
N ARG A 109 -44.23 22.97 -30.21
CA ARG A 109 -44.13 24.45 -30.32
C ARG A 109 -43.06 24.86 -31.34
N ARG A 110 -41.90 24.20 -31.33
CA ARG A 110 -40.82 24.44 -32.31
C ARG A 110 -41.31 24.13 -33.73
N GLN A 111 -42.04 23.03 -33.93
CA GLN A 111 -42.55 22.66 -35.24
C GLN A 111 -43.58 23.67 -35.76
N ILE A 112 -44.47 24.15 -34.90
CA ILE A 112 -45.43 25.22 -35.22
C ILE A 112 -44.68 26.50 -35.61
N ALA A 113 -43.69 26.92 -34.83
CA ALA A 113 -42.88 28.10 -35.12
C ALA A 113 -42.14 27.99 -36.47
N LEU A 114 -41.57 26.82 -36.79
CA LEU A 114 -40.93 26.58 -38.08
C LEU A 114 -41.92 26.62 -39.25
N THR A 115 -43.11 26.05 -39.06
CA THR A 115 -44.17 26.07 -40.07
C THR A 115 -44.64 27.49 -40.33
N GLN A 116 -44.84 28.28 -39.27
CA GLN A 116 -45.20 29.68 -39.36
C GLN A 116 -44.10 30.51 -40.06
N LEU A 117 -42.83 30.28 -39.71
CA LEU A 117 -41.69 30.92 -40.37
C LEU A 117 -41.68 30.64 -41.87
N ASN A 118 -41.81 29.36 -42.26
CA ASN A 118 -41.83 28.95 -43.67
C ASN A 118 -43.00 29.56 -44.43
N ARG A 119 -44.18 29.59 -43.81
CA ARG A 119 -45.37 30.25 -44.37
C ARG A 119 -45.13 31.74 -44.59
N THR A 120 -44.63 32.45 -43.59
CA THR A 120 -44.34 33.90 -43.69
C THR A 120 -43.32 34.18 -44.79
N LYS A 121 -42.25 33.39 -44.88
CA LYS A 121 -41.27 33.51 -45.98
C LYS A 121 -41.92 33.35 -47.35
N SER A 122 -42.72 32.29 -47.54
CA SER A 122 -43.41 32.06 -48.82
C SER A 122 -44.38 33.19 -49.21
N LEU A 123 -45.05 33.81 -48.23
CA LEU A 123 -45.95 34.94 -48.49
C LEU A 123 -45.19 36.22 -48.84
N LEU A 124 -44.04 36.45 -48.19
CA LEU A 124 -43.15 37.59 -48.47
C LEU A 124 -42.57 37.48 -49.88
N ASP A 125 -42.07 36.29 -50.26
CA ASP A 125 -41.52 36.02 -51.61
C ASP A 125 -42.56 36.26 -52.71
N ARG A 126 -43.84 36.06 -52.40
CA ARG A 126 -44.97 36.30 -53.30
C ARG A 126 -45.49 37.74 -53.28
N GLY A 127 -44.92 38.63 -52.45
CA GLY A 127 -45.35 40.02 -52.30
C GLY A 127 -46.75 40.20 -51.68
N VAL A 128 -47.27 39.18 -51.00
CA VAL A 128 -48.62 39.20 -50.38
C VAL A 128 -48.60 39.90 -49.02
N ILE A 129 -47.44 39.96 -48.38
CA ILE A 129 -47.20 40.65 -47.11
C ILE A 129 -45.92 41.48 -47.23
N THR A 130 -45.88 42.65 -46.57
CA THR A 130 -44.76 43.59 -46.53
C THR A 130 -43.91 43.41 -45.27
#